data_AF-A0A9D3V1J4-F1
#
_entry.id   AF-A0A9D3V1J4-F1
#
_cell.length_a   1.000
_cell.length_b   1.000
_cell.length_c   1.000
_cell.angle_alpha   90.00
_cell.angle_beta   90.00
_cell.angle_gamma   90.00
#
_symmetry.space_group_name_H-M   'P 1'
#
loop_
_entity.id
_entity.type
_entity.pdbx_description
1 polymer ?
#
loop_
_entity_poly.entity_id
_entity_poly.type
_entity_poly.pdbx_seq_one_letter_code
_entity_poly.pdbx_strand_id
1 'polypeptide(L)'
;MTGSSDALFDYIAAELAKFVAQEGSDFKQSPGRQRELGFTFSFPVMKSSIASGTLLRWTKGFSIDDMVGQDVVAELAKAMERQGLDMRIVALVNDTVGTLAGGRYNNNDVDASVILGTGSNAA
;
A
#
# COMPACT_ATOMS: atom_id res chain seq x y z
N MET A 1 -15.97 -9.20 -1.28
CA MET A 1 -16.14 -7.75 -1.41
C MET A 1 -16.28 -7.42 -2.88
N THR A 2 -17.36 -6.74 -3.24
CA THR A 2 -17.65 -6.25 -4.60
C THR A 2 -17.85 -4.73 -4.54
N GLY A 3 -17.64 -4.02 -5.64
CA GLY A 3 -17.73 -2.55 -5.70
C GLY A 3 -16.92 -1.99 -6.85
N SER A 4 -16.67 -0.67 -6.83
CA SER A 4 -15.76 0.00 -7.75
C SER A 4 -14.38 0.21 -7.13
N SER A 5 -13.37 0.38 -7.98
CA SER A 5 -12.02 0.78 -7.59
C SER A 5 -12.05 2.09 -6.79
N ASP A 6 -12.74 3.11 -7.29
CA ASP A 6 -12.89 4.40 -6.60
C ASP A 6 -13.44 4.24 -5.18
N ALA A 7 -14.50 3.44 -4.98
CA ALA A 7 -15.09 3.25 -3.66
C ALA A 7 -14.11 2.61 -2.66
N LEU A 8 -13.29 1.65 -3.11
CA LEU A 8 -12.26 1.04 -2.28
C LEU A 8 -11.15 2.03 -1.91
N PHE A 9 -10.58 2.72 -2.90
CA PHE A 9 -9.44 3.60 -2.67
C PHE A 9 -9.83 4.91 -1.99
N ASP A 10 -11.02 5.45 -2.25
CA ASP A 10 -11.55 6.61 -1.51
C ASP A 10 -11.77 6.28 -0.04
N TYR A 11 -12.26 5.07 0.27
CA TYR A 11 -12.37 4.62 1.65
C TYR A 11 -10.99 4.54 2.33
N ILE A 12 -10.00 3.91 1.67
CA ILE A 12 -8.63 3.83 2.20
C ILE A 12 -8.04 5.23 2.43
N ALA A 13 -8.17 6.13 1.45
CA ALA A 13 -7.65 7.49 1.54
C ALA A 13 -8.35 8.31 2.64
N ALA A 14 -9.66 8.16 2.81
CA ALA A 14 -10.41 8.84 3.87
C ALA A 14 -10.00 8.35 5.26
N GLU A 15 -9.81 7.04 5.46
CA GLU A 15 -9.30 6.50 6.73
C GLU A 15 -7.85 6.93 7.00
N LEU A 16 -7.00 6.98 5.96
CA LEU A 16 -5.64 7.52 6.08
C LEU A 16 -5.67 9.00 6.48
N ALA A 17 -6.57 9.80 5.92
CA ALA A 17 -6.71 11.21 6.28
C ALA A 17 -7.13 11.41 7.74
N LYS A 18 -8.07 10.59 8.23
CA LYS A 18 -8.46 10.58 9.65
C LYS A 18 -7.29 10.21 10.55
N PHE A 19 -6.49 9.21 10.17
CA PHE A 19 -5.31 8.80 10.92
C PHE A 19 -4.28 9.93 11.02
N VAL A 20 -3.93 10.55 9.89
CA VAL A 20 -2.96 11.67 9.85
C VAL A 20 -3.45 12.87 10.66
N ALA A 21 -4.76 13.15 10.67
CA ALA A 21 -5.33 14.25 11.46
C ALA A 21 -5.25 14.04 12.98
N GLN A 22 -5.04 12.79 13.45
CA GLN A 22 -4.92 12.46 14.87
C GLN A 22 -3.47 12.50 15.37
N GLU A 23 -2.49 12.71 14.47
CA GLU A 23 -1.08 12.78 14.83
C GLU A 23 -0.77 13.97 15.76
N GLY A 24 0.08 13.74 16.76
CA GLY A 24 0.58 14.80 17.66
C GLY A 24 1.49 15.81 16.95
N SER A 25 1.82 16.91 17.64
CA SER A 25 2.69 17.96 17.10
C SER A 25 4.06 17.46 16.61
N ASP A 26 4.55 16.38 17.22
CA ASP A 26 5.88 15.81 16.97
C ASP A 26 5.98 15.14 15.59
N PHE A 27 4.84 14.83 14.98
CA PHE A 27 4.74 14.18 13.68
C PHE A 27 4.35 15.16 12.55
N LYS A 28 4.24 16.46 12.87
CA LYS A 28 4.02 17.48 11.85
C LYS A 28 5.26 17.59 10.96
N GLN A 29 5.03 17.52 9.65
CA GLN A 29 6.12 17.64 8.69
C GLN A 29 6.74 19.03 8.70
N SER A 30 8.06 19.06 8.49
CA SER A 30 8.76 20.30 8.20
C SER A 30 8.23 20.92 6.89
N PRO A 31 8.14 22.25 6.79
CA PRO A 31 7.72 22.91 5.56
C PRO A 31 8.54 22.45 4.35
N GLY A 32 7.87 22.14 3.23
CA GLY A 32 8.51 21.71 1.99
C GLY A 32 8.88 20.23 1.90
N ARG A 33 8.55 19.41 2.92
CA ARG A 33 8.67 17.96 2.85
C ARG A 33 7.29 17.33 2.80
N GLN A 34 7.06 16.47 1.80
CA GLN A 34 5.85 15.67 1.64
C GLN A 34 5.98 14.34 2.42
N ARG A 35 4.88 13.77 2.95
CA ARG A 35 4.94 12.47 3.66
C ARG A 35 5.17 11.36 2.68
N GLU A 36 5.93 10.36 3.11
CA GLU A 36 6.26 9.20 2.30
C GLU A 36 5.50 8.00 2.85
N LEU A 37 4.82 7.26 1.97
CA LEU A 37 4.03 6.09 2.31
C LEU A 37 4.59 4.86 1.60
N GLY A 38 4.82 3.78 2.36
CA GLY A 38 4.96 2.43 1.81
C GLY A 38 3.58 1.79 1.70
N PHE A 39 3.22 1.32 0.50
CA PHE A 39 1.94 0.68 0.24
C PHE A 39 2.13 -0.84 0.15
N THR A 40 1.75 -1.55 1.21
CA THR A 40 1.69 -3.01 1.19
C THR A 40 0.37 -3.45 0.57
N PHE A 41 0.44 -4.05 -0.63
CA PHE A 41 -0.73 -4.51 -1.36
C PHE A 41 -0.63 -6.02 -1.65
N SER A 42 -1.23 -6.83 -0.79
CA SER A 42 -1.09 -8.29 -0.78
C SER A 42 -2.01 -9.01 -1.78
N PHE A 43 -1.94 -8.59 -3.04
CA PHE A 43 -2.60 -9.23 -4.18
C PHE A 43 -1.60 -9.46 -5.32
N PRO A 44 -1.88 -10.39 -6.25
CA PRO A 44 -1.04 -10.59 -7.42
C PRO A 44 -0.93 -9.31 -8.26
N VAL A 45 0.27 -8.74 -8.29
CA VAL A 45 0.60 -7.52 -9.04
C VAL A 45 1.80 -7.77 -9.95
N MET A 46 1.71 -7.31 -11.20
CA MET A 46 2.87 -7.18 -12.08
C MET A 46 3.56 -5.84 -11.78
N LYS A 47 4.65 -5.89 -11.01
CA LYS A 47 5.42 -4.69 -10.66
C LYS A 47 6.16 -4.15 -11.88
N SER A 48 6.01 -2.87 -12.17
CA SER A 48 6.75 -2.16 -13.22
C SER A 48 7.89 -1.31 -12.68
N SER A 49 7.83 -0.92 -11.40
CA SER A 49 8.91 -0.26 -10.66
C SER A 49 8.79 -0.56 -9.15
N ILE A 50 9.62 0.08 -8.33
CA ILE A 50 9.47 0.00 -6.87
C ILE A 50 8.16 0.63 -6.39
N ALA A 51 7.61 1.62 -7.10
CA ALA A 51 6.44 2.39 -6.70
C ALA A 51 5.34 2.38 -7.77
N SER A 52 5.21 1.28 -8.53
CA SER A 52 4.15 1.11 -9.53
C SER A 52 3.89 -0.36 -9.80
N GLY A 53 2.64 -0.72 -10.06
CA GLY A 53 2.32 -2.11 -10.39
C GLY A 53 0.87 -2.35 -10.74
N THR A 54 0.67 -3.17 -11.77
CA THR A 54 -0.65 -3.49 -12.31
C THR A 54 -1.27 -4.69 -11.59
N LEU A 55 -2.51 -4.55 -11.12
CA LEU A 55 -3.25 -5.67 -10.55
C LEU A 55 -3.55 -6.73 -11.63
N LEU A 56 -3.15 -7.97 -11.38
CA LEU A 56 -3.40 -9.08 -12.31
C LEU A 56 -4.77 -9.74 -12.08
N ARG A 57 -5.11 -9.96 -10.82
CA ARG A 57 -6.39 -10.55 -10.40
C ARG A 57 -6.59 -10.33 -8.93
N TRP A 58 -7.85 -10.21 -8.52
CA TRP A 58 -8.21 -10.29 -7.11
C TRP A 58 -8.11 -11.71 -6.58
N THR A 59 -7.88 -11.81 -5.27
CA THR A 59 -7.91 -13.05 -4.50
C THR A 59 -8.63 -12.78 -3.17
N LYS A 60 -8.65 -13.74 -2.23
CA LYS A 60 -9.18 -13.51 -0.86
C LYS A 60 -10.62 -13.00 -0.83
N GLY A 61 -11.44 -13.37 -1.82
CA GLY A 61 -12.85 -12.99 -1.92
C GLY A 61 -13.14 -11.56 -2.38
N PHE A 62 -12.14 -10.84 -2.89
CA PHE A 62 -12.33 -9.55 -3.57
C PHE A 62 -12.71 -9.75 -5.05
N SER A 63 -13.59 -8.90 -5.57
CA SER A 63 -13.99 -8.86 -6.98
C SER A 63 -14.40 -7.44 -7.34
N ILE A 64 -13.42 -6.63 -7.76
CA ILE A 64 -13.59 -5.23 -8.18
C ILE A 64 -13.05 -5.15 -9.61
N ASP A 65 -13.94 -5.34 -10.59
CA ASP A 65 -13.55 -5.70 -11.96
C ASP A 65 -12.83 -4.57 -12.70
N ASP A 66 -13.23 -3.32 -12.44
CA ASP A 66 -12.63 -2.11 -13.03
C ASP A 66 -11.18 -1.87 -12.58
N MET A 67 -10.74 -2.51 -11.49
CA MET A 67 -9.37 -2.40 -11.00
C MET A 67 -8.39 -3.35 -11.71
N VAL A 68 -8.88 -4.46 -12.28
CA VAL A 68 -8.00 -5.44 -12.92
C VAL A 68 -7.35 -4.82 -14.16
N GLY A 69 -6.03 -4.92 -14.26
CA GLY A 69 -5.26 -4.28 -15.33
C GLY A 69 -4.89 -2.80 -15.06
N GLN A 70 -5.30 -2.23 -13.92
CA GLN A 70 -4.92 -0.87 -13.52
C GLN A 70 -3.73 -0.84 -12.55
N ASP A 71 -3.01 0.28 -12.51
CA ASP A 71 -1.93 0.52 -11.56
C ASP A 71 -2.48 0.88 -10.18
N VAL A 72 -2.21 0.03 -9.18
CA VAL A 72 -2.73 0.17 -7.82
C VAL A 72 -2.17 1.39 -7.09
N VAL A 73 -0.97 1.84 -7.45
CA VAL A 73 -0.36 3.04 -6.87
C VAL A 73 -1.02 4.27 -7.44
N ALA A 74 -1.27 4.28 -8.75
CA ALA A 74 -1.95 5.40 -9.41
C ALA A 74 -3.37 5.60 -8.85
N GLU A 75 -4.13 4.52 -8.64
CA GLU A 75 -5.49 4.61 -8.09
C GLU A 75 -5.51 5.11 -6.64
N LEU A 76 -4.59 4.62 -5.78
CA LEU A 76 -4.48 5.16 -4.43
C LEU A 76 -4.01 6.63 -4.42
N ALA A 77 -3.10 7.01 -5.32
CA ALA A 77 -2.62 8.39 -5.44
C ALA A 77 -3.75 9.36 -5.82
N LYS A 78 -4.59 9.00 -6.80
CA LYS A 78 -5.78 9.78 -7.18
C LYS A 78 -6.75 9.94 -6.00
N ALA A 79 -7.01 8.86 -5.26
CA ALA A 79 -7.88 8.91 -4.10
C ALA A 79 -7.32 9.80 -2.98
N MET A 80 -6.02 9.75 -2.72
CA MET A 80 -5.35 10.66 -1.76
C MET A 80 -5.46 12.13 -2.20
N GLU A 81 -5.29 12.42 -3.49
CA GLU A 81 -5.46 13.77 -4.05
C GLU A 81 -6.89 14.29 -3.84
N ARG A 82 -7.91 13.46 -4.11
CA ARG A 82 -9.32 13.81 -3.84
C ARG A 82 -9.60 14.12 -2.37
N GLN A 83 -8.87 13.48 -1.44
CA GLN A 83 -8.96 13.73 0.00
C GLN A 83 -8.06 14.88 0.48
N GLY A 84 -7.27 15.50 -0.40
CA GLY A 84 -6.35 16.59 -0.04
C GLY A 84 -5.15 16.15 0.79
N LEU A 85 -4.71 14.89 0.69
CA LEU A 85 -3.56 14.37 1.41
C LEU A 85 -2.24 14.75 0.72
N ASP A 86 -1.39 15.50 1.41
CA ASP A 86 -0.03 15.82 0.95
C ASP A 86 0.94 14.66 1.27
N MET A 87 0.85 13.60 0.47
CA MET A 87 1.65 12.38 0.62
C MET A 87 2.04 11.79 -0.74
N ARG A 88 3.17 11.09 -0.81
CA ARG A 88 3.59 10.30 -1.96
C ARG A 88 3.83 8.84 -1.60
N ILE A 89 3.43 7.94 -2.50
CA ILE A 89 3.73 6.51 -2.38
C ILE A 89 5.14 6.29 -2.94
N VAL A 90 6.05 5.82 -2.08
CA VAL A 90 7.47 5.62 -2.46
C VAL A 90 7.82 4.15 -2.70
N ALA A 91 6.96 3.24 -2.26
CA ALA A 91 7.15 1.82 -2.47
C ALA A 91 5.81 1.09 -2.51
N LEU A 92 5.68 0.16 -3.45
CA LEU A 92 4.65 -0.87 -3.52
C LEU A 92 5.29 -2.21 -3.17
N VAL A 93 4.85 -2.83 -2.09
CA VAL A 93 5.41 -4.09 -1.60
C VAL A 93 4.34 -5.15 -1.39
N ASN A 94 4.75 -6.40 -1.51
CA ASN A 94 3.97 -7.52 -0.99
C ASN A 94 4.25 -7.65 0.52
N ASP A 95 3.28 -8.16 1.28
CA ASP A 95 3.41 -8.38 2.73
C ASP A 95 4.69 -9.13 3.13
N THR A 96 5.05 -10.17 2.40
CA THR A 96 6.19 -11.03 2.75
C THR A 96 7.52 -10.29 2.52
N VAL A 97 7.60 -9.45 1.48
CA VAL A 97 8.73 -8.53 1.26
C VAL A 97 8.79 -7.47 2.37
N GLY A 98 7.64 -6.95 2.80
CA GLY A 98 7.58 -6.02 3.95
C GLY A 98 8.05 -6.68 5.25
N THR A 99 7.67 -7.94 5.49
CA THR A 99 8.16 -8.74 6.62
C THR A 99 9.67 -8.94 6.57
N LEU A 100 10.22 -9.26 5.38
CA LEU A 100 11.66 -9.40 5.19
C LEU A 100 12.40 -8.09 5.48
N ALA A 101 11.94 -6.98 4.91
CA ALA A 101 12.55 -5.66 5.10
C ALA A 101 12.50 -5.21 6.58
N GLY A 102 11.37 -5.40 7.26
CA GLY A 102 11.23 -5.08 8.69
C GLY A 102 12.08 -5.98 9.58
N GLY A 103 12.19 -7.27 9.26
CA GLY A 103 13.09 -8.20 9.93
C GLY A 103 14.55 -7.76 9.77
N ARG A 104 14.96 -7.46 8.54
CA ARG A 104 16.32 -7.06 8.19
C ARG A 104 16.74 -5.72 8.81
N TYR A 105 15.80 -4.79 8.97
CA TYR A 105 16.04 -3.54 9.69
C TYR A 105 16.44 -3.77 11.16
N ASN A 106 15.86 -4.76 11.82
CA ASN A 106 16.12 -5.05 13.23
C ASN A 106 17.26 -6.06 13.45
N ASN A 107 17.48 -6.97 12.50
CA ASN A 107 18.51 -7.99 12.58
C ASN A 107 19.18 -8.19 11.21
N ASN A 108 20.50 -7.99 11.18
CA ASN A 108 21.30 -8.11 9.97
C ASN A 108 21.54 -9.55 9.48
N ASP A 109 21.04 -10.56 10.18
CA ASP A 109 21.15 -11.96 9.75
C ASP A 109 19.82 -12.50 9.17
N VAL A 110 18.82 -11.64 8.98
CA VAL A 110 17.57 -12.02 8.32
C VAL A 110 17.79 -12.07 6.81
N ASP A 111 17.68 -13.28 6.25
CA ASP A 111 17.86 -13.55 4.82
C ASP A 111 16.59 -14.04 4.10
N ALA A 112 15.55 -14.40 4.85
CA ALA A 112 14.26 -14.83 4.31
C ALA A 112 13.11 -14.52 5.27
N SER A 113 11.90 -14.41 4.74
CA SER A 113 10.67 -14.30 5.52
C SER A 113 9.60 -15.28 5.00
N VAL A 114 8.72 -15.72 5.91
CA VAL A 114 7.63 -16.65 5.58
C VAL A 114 6.36 -16.19 6.26
N ILE A 115 5.26 -16.15 5.51
CA ILE A 115 3.92 -15.94 6.04
C ILE A 115 3.19 -17.28 6.09
N LEU A 116 2.65 -17.63 7.27
CA LEU A 116 1.82 -18.81 7.49
C LEU A 116 0.47 -18.36 8.08
N GLY A 117 -0.52 -18.06 7.24
CA GLY A 117 -1.82 -17.55 7.64
C GLY A 117 -2.95 -18.00 6.73
N THR A 118 -3.87 -17.10 6.35
CA THR A 118 -4.96 -17.39 5.38
C THR A 118 -4.42 -17.93 4.05
N GLY A 119 -3.18 -17.60 3.70
CA GLY A 119 -2.38 -18.29 2.70
C GLY A 119 -0.93 -18.44 3.18
N SER A 120 -0.08 -19.04 2.35
CA SER A 120 1.37 -19.15 2.58
C SER A 120 2.16 -18.45 1.48
N ASN A 121 3.25 -17.77 1.87
CA ASN A 121 4.16 -17.08 0.96
C ASN A 121 5.57 -16.98 1.58
N ALA A 122 6.60 -16.81 0.76
CA ALA A 122 7.98 -16.60 1.22
C ALA A 122 8.69 -15.54 0.35
N ALA A 123 9.63 -14.80 0.94
CA ALA A 123 10.46 -13.80 0.28
C ALA A 123 11.90 -13.86 0.77
#